data_AF-A0A920AGR2-F1
#
_entry.id   AF-A0A920AGR2-F1
#
_cell.length_a   1.000
_cell.length_b   1.000
_cell.length_c   1.000
_cell.angle_alpha   90.00
_cell.angle_beta   90.00
_cell.angle_gamma   90.00
#
_symmetry.space_group_name_H-M   'P 1'
#
loop_
_entity.id
_entity.type
_entity.pdbx_description
1 polymer ?
#
loop_
_entity_poly.entity_id
_entity_poly.type
_entity_poly.pdbx_seq_one_letter_code
_entity_poly.pdbx_strand_id
1 'polypeptide(L)' 'MGQRSQWPLVRLIASEQYRSGFLLVGNAAHTLHPVAGQGLNLSLREAGLLASELAAAVREGQPLASWVV' A
#
# COMPACT_ATOMS: atom_id res chain seq x y z
N MET A 1 6.99 23.86 26.16
CA MET A 1 6.68 23.91 24.72
C MET A 1 7.52 22.85 24.02
N GLY A 2 6.89 21.94 23.27
CA GLY A 2 7.59 20.84 22.58
C GLY A 2 8.29 21.28 21.29
N GLN A 3 9.27 20.49 20.84
CA GLN A 3 10.03 20.77 19.62
C GLN A 3 9.12 20.74 18.38
N ARG A 4 9.21 21.77 17.53
CA ARG A 4 8.49 21.83 16.26
C ARG A 4 9.24 21.01 15.22
N SER A 5 8.51 20.19 14.48
CA SER A 5 9.02 19.44 13.34
C SER A 5 8.27 19.83 12.08
N GLN A 6 8.95 19.73 10.93
CA GLN A 6 8.40 20.05 9.63
C GLN A 6 8.69 18.90 8.66
N TRP A 7 7.70 18.58 7.82
CA TRP A 7 7.86 17.63 6.72
C TRP A 7 7.24 18.22 5.45
N PRO A 8 7.93 18.13 4.30
CA PRO A 8 7.40 18.65 3.04
C PRO A 8 6.18 17.84 2.59
N LEU A 9 5.19 18.55 2.08
CA LEU A 9 3.98 17.94 1.51
C LEU A 9 4.26 17.55 0.07
N VAL A 10 4.51 16.27 -0.14
CA VAL A 10 4.82 15.71 -1.46
C VAL A 10 3.79 14.66 -1.84
N ARG A 11 3.42 14.65 -3.12
CA ARG A 11 2.68 13.55 -3.73
C ARG A 11 3.66 12.70 -4.51
N LEU A 12 3.77 11.43 -4.14
CA LEU A 12 4.60 10.45 -4.85
C LEU A 12 3.69 9.33 -5.33
N ILE A 13 3.92 8.84 -6.54
CA ILE A 13 3.24 7.67 -7.08
C ILE A 13 4.31 6.82 -7.74
N ALA A 14 4.35 5.53 -7.41
CA ALA A 14 5.24 4.60 -8.06
C ALA A 14 4.85 4.44 -9.55
N SER A 15 5.83 4.52 -10.44
CA SER A 15 5.63 4.35 -11.89
C SER A 15 5.17 2.94 -12.26
N GLU A 16 5.54 1.95 -11.44
CA GLU A 16 5.11 0.56 -11.52
C GLU A 16 4.78 0.11 -10.10
N GLN A 17 3.56 -0.36 -9.87
CA GLN A 17 3.08 -0.76 -8.53
C GLN A 17 3.08 -2.27 -8.34
N TYR A 18 3.17 -3.04 -9.43
CA TYR A 18 3.15 -4.48 -9.37
C TYR A 18 3.90 -5.08 -10.56
N ARG A 19 4.45 -6.27 -10.33
CA ARG A 19 5.00 -7.18 -11.34
C ARG A 19 4.93 -8.60 -10.77
N SER A 20 5.21 -9.62 -11.57
CA SER A 20 5.11 -11.00 -11.09
C SER A 20 5.93 -11.21 -9.80
N GLY A 21 5.25 -11.60 -8.73
CA GLY A 21 5.83 -11.84 -7.40
C GLY A 21 6.12 -10.59 -6.56
N PHE A 22 5.79 -9.38 -7.04
CA PHE A 22 6.04 -8.13 -6.33
C PHE A 22 4.82 -7.21 -6.37
N LEU A 23 4.50 -6.64 -5.22
CA LEU A 23 3.43 -5.64 -5.06
C LEU A 23 3.93 -4.53 -4.13
N LEU A 24 3.80 -3.29 -4.57
CA LEU A 24 3.97 -2.10 -3.73
C LEU A 24 2.60 -1.72 -3.16
N VAL A 25 2.55 -1.39 -1.87
CA VAL A 25 1.32 -0.98 -1.17
C VAL A 25 1.57 0.23 -0.27
N GLY A 26 0.49 0.93 0.10
CA GLY A 26 0.50 2.07 1.00
C GLY A 26 1.42 3.20 0.56
N ASN A 27 2.09 3.85 1.51
CA ASN A 27 2.97 4.99 1.24
C ASN A 27 4.11 4.72 0.24
N ALA A 28 4.51 3.45 0.06
CA ALA A 28 5.49 3.06 -0.95
C ALA A 28 4.92 3.04 -2.38
N ALA A 29 3.61 2.80 -2.54
CA ALA A 29 2.91 2.86 -3.82
C ALA A 29 2.39 4.27 -4.13
N HIS A 30 1.88 4.97 -3.11
CA HIS A 30 1.36 6.32 -3.22
C HIS A 30 1.59 7.11 -1.92
N THR A 31 2.16 8.31 -2.00
CA THR A 31 2.12 9.28 -0.89
C THR A 31 1.04 10.31 -1.18
N LEU A 32 0.06 10.42 -0.29
CA LEU A 32 -1.05 11.38 -0.39
C LEU A 32 -0.81 12.60 0.51
N HIS A 33 -1.54 13.68 0.24
CA HIS A 33 -1.56 14.83 1.14
C HIS A 33 -2.03 14.40 2.55
N PRO A 34 -1.40 14.86 3.64
CA PRO A 34 -1.68 14.37 5.00
C PRO A 34 -2.99 14.91 5.60
N VAL A 35 -4.01 15.18 4.78
CA VAL A 35 -5.32 15.59 5.30
C VAL A 35 -5.91 14.42 6.07
N ALA A 36 -6.22 14.63 7.36
CA ALA A 36 -6.93 13.65 8.21
C ALA A 36 -6.35 12.22 8.18
N GLY A 37 -5.04 12.07 7.97
CA GLY A 37 -4.41 10.74 7.88
C GLY A 37 -4.81 9.91 6.67
N GLN A 38 -5.20 10.54 5.55
CA GLN A 38 -5.62 9.86 4.31
C GLN A 38 -4.67 8.74 3.86
N GLY A 39 -3.35 8.99 3.88
CA GLY A 39 -2.36 7.97 3.53
C GLY A 39 -2.38 6.74 4.45
N LEU A 40 -2.57 6.95 5.76
CA LEU A 40 -2.69 5.86 6.73
C LEU A 40 -3.98 5.06 6.52
N ASN A 41 -5.12 5.73 6.37
CA ASN A 41 -6.41 5.08 6.18
C ASN A 41 -6.45 4.24 4.90
N LEU A 42 -5.87 4.76 3.81
CA LEU A 42 -5.76 4.02 2.56
C LEU A 42 -4.83 2.80 2.71
N SER A 43 -3.66 2.98 3.32
CA SER A 43 -2.71 1.89 3.57
C SER A 43 -3.32 0.76 4.40
N LEU A 44 -4.09 1.09 5.44
CA LEU A 44 -4.77 0.09 6.27
C LEU A 44 -5.85 -0.67 5.50
N ARG A 45 -6.61 0.02 4.65
CA ARG A 45 -7.61 -0.61 3.78
C ARG A 45 -6.97 -1.57 2.78
N GLU A 46 -5.86 -1.17 2.16
CA GLU A 46 -5.11 -2.02 1.24
C GLU A 46 -4.52 -3.25 1.93
N ALA A 47 -3.95 -3.09 3.13
CA ALA A 47 -3.45 -4.21 3.90
C ALA A 47 -4.55 -5.23 4.24
N GLY A 48 -5.75 -4.77 4.57
CA GLY A 48 -6.90 -5.64 4.85
C GLY A 48 -7.34 -6.44 3.61
N LEU A 49 -7.46 -5.77 2.46
CA LEU A 49 -7.79 -6.42 1.19
C LEU A 49 -6.70 -7.41 0.76
N LEU A 50 -5.43 -7.02 0.84
CA LEU A 50 -4.32 -7.90 0.49
C LEU A 50 -4.29 -9.14 1.40
N ALA A 51 -4.52 -8.99 2.70
CA ALA A 51 -4.58 -10.11 3.62
C ALA A 51 -5.72 -11.09 3.27
N SER A 52 -6.91 -10.60 2.93
CA SER A 52 -8.03 -11.46 2.56
C SER A 52 -7.79 -12.23 1.27
N GLU A 53 -7.27 -11.55 0.24
CA GLU A 53 -6.97 -12.16 -1.05
C GLU A 53 -5.82 -13.17 -0.94
N LEU A 54 -4.76 -12.84 -0.18
CA LEU A 54 -3.63 -13.76 0.03
C LEU A 54 -4.08 -15.02 0.76
N ALA A 55 -4.92 -14.87 1.78
CA ALA A 55 -5.49 -16.01 2.49
C ALA A 55 -6.34 -16.90 1.57
N ALA A 56 -7.08 -16.32 0.62
CA ALA A 56 -7.85 -17.07 -0.36
C ALA A 56 -6.95 -17.85 -1.33
N ALA A 57 -5.96 -17.19 -1.93
CA ALA A 57 -5.02 -17.84 -2.83
C ALA A 57 -4.25 -19.00 -2.17
N VAL A 58 -3.82 -18.82 -0.91
CA VAL A 58 -3.16 -19.88 -0.14
C VAL A 58 -4.07 -21.09 0.07
N ARG A 59 -5.37 -20.87 0.36
CA ARG A 59 -6.33 -21.98 0.52
C ARG A 59 -6.57 -22.74 -0.78
N GLU A 60 -6.54 -22.05 -1.92
CA GLU A 60 -6.78 -22.62 -3.24
C GLU A 60 -5.51 -23.21 -3.88
N GLY A 61 -4.35 -23.07 -3.23
CA GLY A 61 -3.07 -23.51 -3.79
C GLY A 61 -2.62 -22.67 -5.00
N GLN A 62 -3.14 -21.45 -5.14
CA GLN A 62 -2.76 -20.57 -6.24
C GLN A 62 -1.37 -19.97 -5.99
N PRO A 63 -0.48 -19.97 -6.99
CA PRO A 63 0.81 -19.30 -6.87
C PRO A 63 0.61 -17.78 -6.78
N LEU A 64 1.20 -17.14 -5.77
CA LEU A 64 1.15 -15.68 -5.62
C LEU A 64 1.71 -14.92 -6.84
N ALA A 65 2.61 -15.55 -7.59
CA ALA A 65 3.19 -15.00 -8.80
C ALA A 65 2.23 -14.97 -10.02
N SER A 66 1.09 -15.67 -9.96
CA SER A 66 0.07 -15.66 -11.02
C SER A 66 -0.96 -14.55 -10.87
N TRP A 67 -0.84 -13.71 -9.85
CA TRP A 67 -1.72 -12.57 -9.67
C TRP A 67 -1.41 -11.52 -10.73
N VAL A 68 -2.28 -11.46 -11.74
CA VAL A 68 -2.39 -10.32 -12.64
C VAL A 68 -3.52 -9.47 -12.08
N VAL A 69 -3.16 -8.46 -11.28
CA VAL A 69 -4.10 -7.43 -10.83
C VAL A 69 -4.17 -6.33 -11.88
#